data_AF-A0A3A4VQ27-F1
#
_entry.id   AF-A0A3A4VQ27-F1
#
_cell.length_a   1.000
_cell.length_b   1.000
_cell.length_c   1.000
_cell.angle_alpha   90.00
_cell.angle_beta   90.00
_cell.angle_gamma   90.00
#
_symmetry.space_group_name_H-M   'P 1'
#
loop_
_entity.id
_entity.type
_entity.pdbx_description
1 polymer ?
#
loop_
_entity_poly.entity_id
_entity_poly.type
_entity_poly.pdbx_seq_one_letter_code
_entity_poly.pdbx_strand_id
1 'polypeptide(L)'
;MALPNLEQFFFTPRSSDLATIWREFLGYFVKQFWPGVNTQIDKLPLTRLDFPLLTLPFFLIAFLALLAFWERPRPRNAIFAGVAGGLLGYVYFHTWIYWMAVLGMTAVAAAFSYIREGDRARLRGAAIMLGSAAVTLAPYAMNFVRFTRAEGQEDFLLRLSLAEGREFFWVGLGFDYLAYIVLGAFAWLIYGKRDRMRAIFLIILIAAMPVIWNVQLVTGFVPAPDHWPKATSVTIFIIVSLMVFELARRISERSRRAAILITALIALGSLAVVAKKAVNVAMLAREPQQWIINKHFFPKDIAASWEWINEHIPGEPRIISSSFLTSQYLAVYTSARPYLPQSIISPLPQDELEARYLTASKLFAVAPETLAAQLASEPPAIACVGPLCYYRDENFRKLTDDLYACYFSRGAVNEYFRQGCGRVPDDRREELIRRYETLQVQWSDVAAEYVYYGPWELQFGNPDFDRDPALRRVYENPIVKIYQIVAPAPRERAASLP
;
A
#
# COMPACT_ATOMS: atom_id res chain seq x y z
N MET A 1 -8.19 6.88 33.49
CA MET A 1 -8.15 7.30 32.07
C MET A 1 -8.50 8.76 32.01
N ALA A 2 -7.57 9.63 31.61
CA ALA A 2 -7.91 11.01 31.26
C ALA A 2 -8.77 10.99 30.00
N LEU A 3 -9.84 11.78 29.97
CA LEU A 3 -10.64 11.95 28.75
C LEU A 3 -9.75 12.60 27.67
N PRO A 4 -9.78 12.14 26.42
CA PRO A 4 -8.99 12.75 25.35
C PRO A 4 -9.41 14.21 25.16
N ASN A 5 -8.44 15.08 24.84
CA ASN A 5 -8.73 16.47 24.47
C ASN A 5 -9.67 16.46 23.24
N LEU A 6 -10.83 17.10 23.35
CA LEU A 6 -11.85 17.17 22.30
C LEU A 6 -11.30 17.76 20.98
N GLU A 7 -10.29 18.63 21.03
CA GLU A 7 -9.64 19.14 19.82
C GLU A 7 -8.97 18.02 19.02
N GLN A 8 -8.42 16.99 19.68
CA GLN A 8 -7.80 15.83 19.02
C GLN A 8 -8.84 14.88 18.39
N PHE A 9 -10.12 14.98 18.80
CA PHE A 9 -11.23 14.22 18.22
C PHE A 9 -11.71 14.82 16.89
N PHE A 10 -11.62 16.14 16.77
CA PHE A 10 -12.25 16.90 15.70
C PHE A 10 -11.25 17.38 14.64
N PHE A 11 -9.97 17.54 14.97
CA PHE A 11 -8.98 18.08 14.03
C PHE A 11 -7.90 17.05 13.70
N THR A 12 -7.74 16.76 12.41
CA THR A 12 -6.57 16.01 11.92
C THR A 12 -5.32 16.89 12.08
N PRO A 13 -4.11 16.31 12.14
CA PRO A 13 -2.86 17.08 12.20
C PRO A 13 -2.62 18.02 10.99
N ARG A 14 -3.48 18.02 9.96
CA ARG A 14 -3.28 18.76 8.71
C ARG A 14 -4.18 19.98 8.50
N SER A 15 -5.31 20.11 9.18
CA SER A 15 -6.14 21.33 9.07
C SER A 15 -6.91 21.60 10.36
N SER A 16 -6.60 22.72 10.99
CA SER A 16 -7.13 23.12 12.29
C SER A 16 -8.35 24.06 12.22
N ASP A 17 -8.79 24.47 11.02
CA ASP A 17 -10.00 25.29 10.87
C ASP A 17 -10.90 24.86 9.69
N LEU A 18 -12.20 25.16 9.85
CA LEU A 18 -13.24 24.88 8.84
C LEU A 18 -12.96 25.57 7.51
N ALA A 19 -12.31 26.74 7.52
CA ALA A 19 -12.00 27.51 6.33
C ALA A 19 -10.96 26.79 5.45
N THR A 20 -9.99 26.13 6.07
CA THR A 20 -8.96 25.30 5.43
C THR A 20 -9.61 24.05 4.86
N ILE A 21 -10.45 23.36 5.64
CA ILE A 21 -11.22 22.19 5.16
C ILE A 21 -12.07 22.57 3.94
N TRP A 22 -12.76 23.72 3.98
CA TRP A 22 -13.60 24.15 2.87
C TRP A 22 -12.80 24.56 1.63
N ARG A 23 -11.64 25.19 1.82
CA ARG A 23 -10.71 25.52 0.73
C ARG A 23 -10.10 24.28 0.10
N GLU A 24 -9.74 23.28 0.92
CA GLU A 24 -9.26 21.98 0.45
C GLU A 24 -10.35 21.23 -0.31
N PHE A 25 -11.59 21.21 0.21
CA PHE A 25 -12.73 20.61 -0.47
C PHE A 25 -13.02 21.30 -1.81
N LEU A 26 -13.10 22.63 -1.84
CA LEU A 26 -13.33 23.39 -3.07
C LEU A 26 -12.17 23.20 -4.05
N GLY A 27 -10.93 23.23 -3.56
CA GLY A 27 -9.74 22.95 -4.34
C GLY A 27 -9.77 21.56 -4.95
N TYR A 28 -10.18 20.54 -4.18
CA TYR A 28 -10.38 19.18 -4.67
C TYR A 28 -11.49 19.12 -5.73
N PHE A 29 -12.64 19.75 -5.46
CA PHE A 29 -13.78 19.76 -6.37
C PHE A 29 -13.41 20.41 -7.70
N VAL A 30 -12.83 21.61 -7.67
CA VAL A 30 -12.37 22.31 -8.88
C VAL A 30 -11.35 21.47 -9.64
N LYS A 31 -10.36 20.88 -8.94
CA LYS A 31 -9.35 20.02 -9.58
C LYS A 31 -9.95 18.75 -10.20
N GLN A 32 -11.03 18.19 -9.66
CA GLN A 32 -11.58 16.91 -10.14
C GLN A 32 -12.75 17.08 -11.13
N PHE A 33 -13.45 18.21 -11.11
CA PHE A 33 -14.70 18.40 -11.86
C PHE A 33 -14.68 19.58 -12.84
N TRP A 34 -13.78 20.57 -12.70
CA TRP A 34 -13.73 21.73 -13.61
C TRP A 34 -12.74 21.51 -14.75
N PRO A 35 -13.18 21.46 -16.03
CA PRO A 35 -12.29 21.22 -17.19
C PRO A 35 -11.17 22.25 -17.35
N GLY A 36 -11.37 23.49 -16.91
CA GLY A 36 -10.40 24.58 -17.07
C GLY A 36 -9.26 24.62 -16.04
N VAL A 37 -9.21 23.68 -15.09
CA VAL A 37 -8.12 23.58 -14.11
C VAL A 37 -7.37 22.29 -14.35
N ASN A 38 -6.08 22.33 -14.65
CA ASN A 38 -5.31 21.13 -14.92
C ASN A 38 -5.05 20.31 -13.65
N THR A 39 -5.26 19.01 -13.75
CA THR A 39 -4.96 18.06 -12.67
C THR A 39 -3.65 17.39 -13.03
N GLN A 40 -2.69 17.38 -12.12
CA GLN A 40 -1.44 16.63 -12.30
C GLN A 40 -1.75 15.14 -12.52
N ILE A 41 -0.94 14.47 -13.35
CA ILE A 41 -1.19 13.07 -13.74
C ILE A 41 -1.28 12.14 -12.54
N ASP A 42 -0.45 12.36 -11.51
CA ASP A 42 -0.41 11.55 -10.29
C ASP A 42 -1.65 11.72 -9.41
N LYS A 43 -2.49 12.73 -9.69
CA LYS A 43 -3.76 13.00 -8.98
C LYS A 43 -4.99 12.55 -9.76
N LEU A 44 -4.80 12.02 -10.97
CA LEU A 44 -5.90 11.46 -11.74
C LEU A 44 -6.23 10.04 -11.27
N PRO A 45 -7.49 9.74 -10.95
CA PRO A 45 -7.93 8.35 -10.82
C PRO A 45 -7.55 7.54 -12.07
N LEU A 46 -7.00 6.33 -11.86
CA LEU A 46 -6.55 5.35 -12.87
C LEU A 46 -5.20 5.62 -13.58
N THR A 47 -4.48 6.70 -13.28
CA THR A 47 -3.14 6.91 -13.88
C THR A 47 -2.04 6.09 -13.23
N ARG A 48 -2.30 5.61 -12.01
CA ARG A 48 -1.49 4.63 -11.31
C ARG A 48 -2.37 3.41 -11.06
N LEU A 49 -1.87 2.24 -11.46
CA LEU A 49 -2.44 0.93 -11.07
C LEU A 49 -2.16 0.63 -9.58
N ASP A 50 -1.52 1.56 -8.88
CA ASP A 50 -0.93 1.43 -7.55
C ASP A 50 -1.98 1.44 -6.41
N PHE A 51 -3.06 0.64 -6.48
CA PHE A 51 -4.09 0.31 -5.43
C PHE A 51 -5.54 0.75 -5.78
N PRO A 52 -6.56 0.38 -4.97
CA PRO A 52 -7.55 -0.70 -5.12
C PRO A 52 -8.27 -0.84 -6.49
N LEU A 53 -7.92 -0.07 -7.51
CA LEU A 53 -8.64 -0.05 -8.79
C LEU A 53 -8.59 -1.39 -9.53
N LEU A 54 -7.45 -2.09 -9.55
CA LEU A 54 -7.36 -3.46 -10.11
C LEU A 54 -8.14 -4.49 -9.26
N THR A 55 -8.32 -4.19 -7.97
CA THR A 55 -9.06 -5.04 -7.02
C THR A 55 -10.57 -4.81 -7.12
N LEU A 56 -10.99 -3.70 -7.74
CA LEU A 56 -12.38 -3.26 -7.81
C LEU A 56 -13.29 -4.27 -8.52
N PRO A 57 -12.93 -4.90 -9.66
CA PRO A 57 -13.78 -5.91 -10.28
C PRO A 57 -14.10 -7.08 -9.33
N PHE A 58 -13.11 -7.57 -8.58
CA PHE A 58 -13.31 -8.63 -7.59
C PHE A 58 -14.22 -8.18 -6.45
N PHE A 59 -14.02 -6.94 -5.98
CA PHE A 59 -14.88 -6.34 -4.96
C PHE A 59 -16.33 -6.19 -5.45
N LEU A 60 -16.53 -5.72 -6.68
CA LEU A 60 -17.87 -5.57 -7.28
C LEU A 60 -18.55 -6.94 -7.50
N ILE A 61 -17.80 -7.98 -7.89
CA ILE A 61 -18.33 -9.35 -7.97
C ILE A 61 -18.80 -9.81 -6.59
N ALA A 62 -18.00 -9.60 -5.54
CA ALA A 62 -18.38 -9.95 -4.18
C ALA A 62 -19.63 -9.18 -3.72
N PHE A 63 -19.70 -7.88 -4.02
CA PHE A 63 -20.86 -7.04 -3.73
C PHE A 63 -22.13 -7.53 -4.42
N LEU A 64 -22.07 -7.76 -5.74
CA LEU A 64 -23.21 -8.23 -6.52
C LEU A 64 -23.64 -9.64 -6.11
N ALA A 65 -22.69 -10.52 -5.79
CA ALA A 65 -22.97 -11.87 -5.29
C ALA A 65 -23.71 -11.83 -3.94
N LEU A 66 -23.24 -10.99 -3.01
CA LEU A 66 -23.89 -10.80 -1.72
C LEU A 66 -25.27 -10.17 -1.86
N LEU A 67 -25.44 -9.17 -2.73
CA LEU A 67 -26.74 -8.58 -3.02
C LEU A 67 -27.71 -9.63 -3.58
N ALA A 68 -27.26 -10.45 -4.54
CA ALA A 68 -28.07 -11.53 -5.11
C ALA A 68 -28.46 -12.58 -4.06
N PHE A 69 -27.58 -12.89 -3.11
CA PHE A 69 -27.91 -13.74 -1.96
C PHE A 69 -28.93 -13.05 -1.03
N TRP A 70 -28.73 -11.78 -0.71
CA TRP A 70 -29.57 -11.05 0.22
C TRP A 70 -31.01 -10.88 -0.27
N GLU A 71 -31.18 -10.61 -1.57
CA GLU A 71 -32.50 -10.52 -2.21
C GLU A 71 -33.13 -11.90 -2.42
N ARG A 72 -32.31 -12.92 -2.68
CA ARG A 72 -32.77 -14.29 -2.99
C ARG A 72 -31.87 -15.31 -2.28
N PRO A 73 -32.20 -15.75 -1.05
CA PRO A 73 -31.35 -16.59 -0.22
C PRO A 73 -31.34 -18.07 -0.67
N ARG A 74 -30.93 -18.31 -1.92
CA ARG A 74 -30.79 -19.64 -2.52
C ARG A 74 -29.39 -20.18 -2.25
N PRO A 75 -29.20 -21.51 -2.07
CA PRO A 75 -27.88 -22.11 -1.85
C PRO A 75 -26.82 -21.71 -2.89
N ARG A 76 -27.18 -21.66 -4.18
CA ARG A 76 -26.25 -21.23 -5.24
C ARG A 76 -25.76 -19.79 -5.07
N ASN A 77 -26.65 -18.88 -4.64
CA ASN A 77 -26.30 -17.48 -4.45
C ASN A 77 -25.42 -17.34 -3.19
N ALA A 78 -25.72 -18.11 -2.14
CA ALA A 78 -24.89 -18.18 -0.93
C ALA A 78 -23.48 -18.71 -1.23
N ILE A 79 -23.36 -19.81 -2.00
CA ILE A 79 -22.07 -20.35 -2.43
C ILE A 79 -21.29 -19.28 -3.19
N PHE A 80 -21.91 -18.64 -4.18
CA PHE A 80 -21.26 -17.62 -4.99
C PHE A 80 -20.82 -16.41 -4.16
N ALA A 81 -21.66 -15.92 -3.24
CA ALA A 81 -21.32 -14.84 -2.32
C ALA A 81 -20.13 -15.19 -1.41
N GLY A 82 -20.11 -16.42 -0.87
CA GLY A 82 -19.02 -16.87 -0.01
C GLY A 82 -17.72 -17.10 -0.77
N VAL A 83 -17.76 -17.73 -1.95
CA VAL A 83 -16.58 -17.91 -2.81
C VAL A 83 -16.02 -16.56 -3.24
N ALA A 84 -16.86 -15.65 -3.74
CA ALA A 84 -16.42 -14.31 -4.13
C ALA A 84 -15.84 -13.54 -2.93
N GLY A 85 -16.46 -13.64 -1.75
CA GLY A 85 -15.95 -13.04 -0.52
C GLY A 85 -14.63 -13.64 -0.04
N GLY A 86 -14.45 -14.96 -0.15
CA GLY A 86 -13.21 -15.65 0.20
C GLY A 86 -12.07 -15.33 -0.77
N LEU A 87 -12.37 -15.19 -2.07
CA LEU A 87 -11.38 -14.81 -3.09
C LEU A 87 -10.76 -13.43 -2.83
N LEU A 88 -11.47 -12.51 -2.18
CA LEU A 88 -10.91 -11.21 -1.81
C LEU A 88 -9.64 -11.32 -0.95
N GLY A 89 -9.51 -12.40 -0.16
CA GLY A 89 -8.30 -12.65 0.66
C GLY A 89 -7.02 -12.81 -0.15
N TYR A 90 -7.13 -13.17 -1.43
CA TYR A 90 -5.99 -13.28 -2.36
C TYR A 90 -5.77 -12.03 -3.20
N VAL A 91 -6.67 -11.05 -3.12
CA VAL A 91 -6.64 -9.84 -3.95
C VAL A 91 -6.12 -8.66 -3.16
N TYR A 92 -6.75 -8.36 -2.02
CA TYR A 92 -6.34 -7.24 -1.18
C TYR A 92 -6.84 -7.42 0.25
N PHE A 93 -5.91 -7.36 1.20
CA PHE A 93 -6.15 -7.71 2.60
C PHE A 93 -7.22 -6.83 3.27
N HIS A 94 -7.16 -5.50 3.10
CA HIS A 94 -8.10 -4.60 3.77
C HIS A 94 -9.53 -4.69 3.20
N THR A 95 -9.70 -4.94 1.89
CA THR A 95 -11.04 -5.20 1.33
C THR A 95 -11.59 -6.54 1.79
N TRP A 96 -10.74 -7.56 1.93
CA TRP A 96 -11.12 -8.85 2.48
C TRP A 96 -11.62 -8.73 3.92
N ILE A 97 -10.87 -8.10 4.83
CA ILE A 97 -11.30 -7.94 6.23
C ILE A 97 -12.61 -7.16 6.35
N TYR A 98 -12.73 -6.05 5.61
CA TYR A 98 -13.99 -5.32 5.50
C TYR A 98 -15.13 -6.25 5.08
N TRP A 99 -14.91 -7.05 4.03
CA TRP A 99 -15.93 -7.94 3.51
C TRP A 99 -16.28 -9.07 4.49
N MET A 100 -15.32 -9.61 5.23
CA MET A 100 -15.60 -10.61 6.27
C MET A 100 -16.45 -10.04 7.39
N ALA A 101 -16.24 -8.78 7.79
CA ALA A 101 -17.12 -8.10 8.73
C ALA A 101 -18.56 -7.97 8.17
N VAL A 102 -18.69 -7.62 6.89
CA VAL A 102 -19.99 -7.57 6.18
C VAL A 102 -20.67 -8.95 6.17
N LEU A 103 -19.95 -10.03 5.83
CA LEU A 103 -20.49 -11.39 5.82
C LEU A 103 -20.93 -11.82 7.22
N GLY A 104 -20.11 -11.55 8.24
CA GLY A 104 -20.42 -11.84 9.64
C GLY A 104 -21.68 -11.12 10.11
N MET A 105 -21.80 -9.82 9.85
CA MET A 105 -23.00 -9.04 10.18
C MET A 105 -24.23 -9.51 9.38
N THR A 106 -24.05 -9.92 8.14
CA THR A 106 -25.12 -10.52 7.33
C THR A 106 -25.62 -11.81 7.96
N ALA A 107 -24.74 -12.66 8.48
CA ALA A 107 -25.11 -13.89 9.19
C ALA A 107 -25.83 -13.59 10.51
N VAL A 108 -25.40 -12.57 11.26
CA VAL A 108 -26.11 -12.11 12.46
C VAL A 108 -27.52 -11.62 12.11
N ALA A 109 -27.66 -10.81 11.05
CA ALA A 109 -28.97 -10.35 10.58
C ALA A 109 -29.87 -11.51 10.12
N ALA A 110 -29.30 -12.52 9.44
CA ALA A 110 -30.02 -13.73 9.05
C ALA A 110 -30.52 -14.52 10.28
N ALA A 111 -29.71 -14.63 11.33
CA ALA A 111 -30.11 -15.27 12.59
C ALA A 111 -31.25 -14.50 13.28
N PHE A 112 -31.19 -13.17 13.31
CA PHE A 112 -32.27 -12.34 13.83
C PHE A 112 -33.57 -12.49 13.02
N SER A 113 -33.49 -12.51 11.69
CA SER A 113 -34.65 -12.78 10.82
C SER A 113 -35.24 -14.17 11.09
N TYR A 114 -34.41 -15.18 11.34
CA TYR A 114 -34.90 -16.50 11.74
C TYR A 114 -35.62 -16.49 13.09
N ILE A 115 -35.04 -15.85 14.12
CA ILE A 115 -35.64 -15.78 15.46
C ILE A 115 -36.99 -15.06 15.43
N ARG A 116 -37.12 -13.98 14.63
CA ARG A 116 -38.34 -13.16 14.59
C ARG A 116 -39.38 -13.65 13.60
N GLU A 117 -38.96 -14.12 12.43
CA GLU A 117 -39.84 -14.36 11.28
C GLU A 117 -39.77 -15.81 10.77
N GLY A 118 -38.91 -16.65 11.35
CA GLY A 118 -38.75 -18.04 10.95
C GLY A 118 -38.05 -18.24 9.60
N ASP A 119 -37.31 -17.25 9.08
CA ASP A 119 -36.60 -17.30 7.79
C ASP A 119 -35.42 -18.30 7.79
N ARG A 120 -35.76 -19.59 7.71
CA ARG A 120 -34.80 -20.71 7.63
C ARG A 120 -33.93 -20.65 6.39
N ALA A 121 -34.45 -20.12 5.28
CA ALA A 121 -33.73 -20.06 4.01
C ALA A 121 -32.52 -19.14 4.12
N ARG A 122 -32.70 -17.94 4.70
CA ARG A 122 -31.62 -16.97 4.91
C ARG A 122 -30.59 -17.44 5.93
N LEU A 123 -31.02 -18.06 7.03
CA LEU A 123 -30.09 -18.63 8.03
C LEU A 123 -29.24 -19.75 7.44
N ARG A 124 -29.86 -20.73 6.78
CA ARG A 124 -29.14 -21.83 6.10
C ARG A 124 -28.21 -21.28 5.02
N GLY A 125 -28.69 -20.32 4.23
CA GLY A 125 -27.90 -19.66 3.22
C GLY A 125 -26.68 -18.92 3.80
N ALA A 126 -26.84 -18.23 4.93
CA ALA A 126 -25.71 -17.57 5.61
C ALA A 126 -24.66 -18.58 6.09
N ALA A 127 -25.08 -19.73 6.62
CA ALA A 127 -24.16 -20.80 7.00
C ALA A 127 -23.39 -21.36 5.78
N ILE A 128 -24.09 -21.59 4.65
CA ILE A 128 -23.46 -22.01 3.39
C ILE A 128 -22.45 -20.97 2.88
N MET A 129 -22.82 -19.69 2.94
CA MET A 129 -21.97 -18.58 2.52
C MET A 129 -20.69 -18.47 3.36
N LEU A 130 -20.79 -18.58 4.69
CA LEU A 130 -19.62 -18.58 5.56
C LEU A 130 -18.76 -19.84 5.35
N GLY A 131 -19.39 -21.01 5.18
CA GLY A 131 -18.69 -22.26 4.89
C GLY A 131 -17.92 -22.21 3.57
N SER A 132 -18.53 -21.70 2.49
CA SER A 132 -17.83 -21.58 1.20
C SER A 132 -16.72 -20.52 1.25
N ALA A 133 -16.91 -19.40 1.95
CA ALA A 133 -15.84 -18.43 2.18
C ALA A 133 -14.64 -19.05 2.91
N ALA A 134 -14.89 -19.82 3.98
CA ALA A 134 -13.84 -20.50 4.73
C ALA A 134 -13.08 -21.54 3.87
N VAL A 135 -13.79 -22.34 3.07
CA VAL A 135 -13.17 -23.31 2.15
C VAL A 135 -12.31 -22.61 1.11
N THR A 136 -12.79 -21.53 0.50
CA THR A 136 -12.02 -20.75 -0.48
C THR A 136 -10.77 -20.12 0.14
N LEU A 137 -10.85 -19.69 1.41
CA LEU A 137 -9.72 -19.09 2.13
C LEU A 137 -8.72 -20.13 2.68
N ALA A 138 -9.06 -21.41 2.71
CA ALA A 138 -8.24 -22.43 3.36
C ALA A 138 -6.77 -22.45 2.88
N PRO A 139 -6.46 -22.37 1.57
CA PRO A 139 -5.07 -22.30 1.11
C PRO A 139 -4.31 -21.07 1.65
N TYR A 140 -4.95 -19.89 1.65
CA TYR A 140 -4.40 -18.67 2.25
C TYR A 140 -4.11 -18.85 3.74
N ALA A 141 -5.07 -19.39 4.49
CA ALA A 141 -4.91 -19.64 5.93
C ALA A 141 -3.79 -20.65 6.22
N MET A 142 -3.65 -21.69 5.40
CA MET A 142 -2.53 -22.65 5.52
C MET A 142 -1.17 -21.99 5.27
N ASN A 143 -1.07 -21.12 4.26
CA ASN A 143 0.15 -20.35 4.00
C ASN A 143 0.44 -19.37 5.13
N PHE A 144 -0.57 -18.69 5.66
CA PHE A 144 -0.43 -17.80 6.80
C PHE A 144 0.09 -18.57 8.02
N VAL A 145 -0.47 -19.75 8.35
CA VAL A 145 0.02 -20.56 9.48
C VAL A 145 1.48 -20.99 9.28
N ARG A 146 1.87 -21.35 8.05
CA ARG A 146 3.28 -21.66 7.74
C ARG A 146 4.18 -20.44 7.91
N PHE A 147 3.74 -19.29 7.40
CA PHE A 147 4.42 -18.01 7.59
C PHE A 147 4.57 -17.67 9.08
N THR A 148 3.53 -17.91 9.90
CA THR A 148 3.59 -17.64 11.34
C THR A 148 4.54 -18.54 12.14
N ARG A 149 5.30 -19.40 11.46
CA ARG A 149 6.30 -20.29 12.04
C ARG A 149 7.65 -20.15 11.33
N ALA A 150 7.75 -19.29 10.32
CA ALA A 150 8.98 -19.03 9.60
C ALA A 150 9.91 -18.16 10.46
N GLU A 151 11.21 -18.31 10.25
CA GLU A 151 12.22 -17.42 10.81
C GLU A 151 12.04 -16.00 10.24
N GLY A 152 12.26 -14.97 11.06
CA GLY A 152 12.09 -13.57 10.66
C GLY A 152 10.63 -13.07 10.58
N GLN A 153 9.64 -13.92 10.91
CA GLN A 153 8.22 -13.54 10.85
C GLN A 153 7.87 -12.31 11.70
N GLU A 154 8.45 -12.19 12.89
CA GLU A 154 8.13 -11.15 13.86
C GLU A 154 8.65 -9.82 13.34
N ASP A 155 9.88 -9.82 12.83
CA ASP A 155 10.45 -8.65 12.19
C ASP A 155 9.65 -8.22 10.97
N PHE A 156 9.22 -9.18 10.13
CA PHE A 156 8.35 -8.87 8.99
C PHE A 156 7.03 -8.23 9.42
N LEU A 157 6.41 -8.76 10.47
CA LEU A 157 5.18 -8.22 11.03
C LEU A 157 5.37 -6.79 11.55
N LEU A 158 6.46 -6.51 12.27
CA LEU A 158 6.80 -5.16 12.74
C LEU A 158 7.00 -4.17 11.58
N ARG A 159 7.60 -4.61 10.47
CA ARG A 159 7.78 -3.78 9.27
C ARG A 159 6.47 -3.43 8.56
N LEU A 160 5.45 -4.28 8.65
CA LEU A 160 4.14 -4.13 7.99
C LEU A 160 3.18 -3.15 8.69
N SER A 161 3.66 -2.28 9.60
CA SER A 161 2.82 -1.30 10.31
C SER A 161 1.78 -1.98 11.22
N LEU A 162 2.22 -2.54 12.34
CA LEU A 162 1.32 -3.07 13.36
C LEU A 162 1.11 -2.05 14.47
N ALA A 163 -0.09 -1.48 14.53
CA ALA A 163 -0.54 -0.75 15.70
C ALA A 163 -1.07 -1.76 16.73
N GLU A 164 -0.48 -1.80 17.91
CA GLU A 164 -0.84 -2.75 18.96
C GLU A 164 -1.90 -2.18 19.90
N GLY A 165 -2.38 -2.98 20.85
CA GLY A 165 -3.26 -2.53 21.93
C GLY A 165 -4.75 -2.68 21.68
N ARG A 166 -5.52 -2.52 22.76
CA ARG A 166 -6.98 -2.69 22.79
C ARG A 166 -7.65 -1.38 23.18
N GLU A 167 -7.57 -0.41 22.28
CA GLU A 167 -8.26 0.87 22.43
C GLU A 167 -9.11 1.16 21.20
N PHE A 168 -10.13 2.00 21.39
CA PHE A 168 -10.92 2.47 20.26
C PHE A 168 -10.10 3.44 19.41
N PHE A 169 -10.22 3.30 18.10
CA PHE A 169 -9.51 4.15 17.16
C PHE A 169 -10.32 5.44 16.92
N TRP A 170 -9.87 6.56 17.49
CA TRP A 170 -10.55 7.86 17.41
C TRP A 170 -9.73 8.95 16.73
N VAL A 171 -8.40 8.91 16.83
CA VAL A 171 -7.51 9.94 16.26
C VAL A 171 -7.72 10.02 14.76
N GLY A 172 -8.24 11.16 14.29
CA GLY A 172 -8.53 11.39 12.87
C GLY A 172 -9.80 10.73 12.33
N LEU A 173 -10.55 9.96 13.13
CA LEU A 173 -11.79 9.27 12.72
C LEU A 173 -13.04 9.68 13.52
N GLY A 174 -12.93 10.56 14.51
CA GLY A 174 -14.07 10.96 15.36
C GLY A 174 -15.30 11.43 14.56
N PHE A 175 -15.09 12.38 13.63
CA PHE A 175 -16.15 12.86 12.74
C PHE A 175 -16.70 11.80 11.80
N ASP A 176 -15.85 10.87 11.40
CA ASP A 176 -16.24 9.79 10.49
C ASP A 176 -17.29 8.89 11.14
N TYR A 177 -17.11 8.46 12.40
CA TYR A 177 -18.15 7.67 13.11
C TYR A 177 -19.52 8.36 13.08
N LEU A 178 -19.55 9.66 13.36
CA LEU A 178 -20.79 10.43 13.30
C LEU A 178 -21.37 10.45 11.89
N ALA A 179 -20.54 10.67 10.87
CA ALA A 179 -20.96 10.66 9.48
C ALA A 179 -21.57 9.31 9.07
N TYR A 180 -21.01 8.17 9.50
CA TYR A 180 -21.59 6.84 9.22
C TYR A 180 -22.88 6.59 9.99
N ILE A 181 -23.01 7.06 11.23
CA ILE A 181 -24.28 6.99 11.97
C ILE A 181 -25.37 7.78 11.23
N VAL A 182 -25.06 9.01 10.80
CA VAL A 182 -25.97 9.84 10.00
C VAL A 182 -26.33 9.15 8.68
N LEU A 183 -25.34 8.57 8.00
CA LEU A 183 -25.55 7.85 6.74
C LEU A 183 -26.46 6.62 6.93
N GLY A 184 -26.27 5.86 8.01
CA GLY A 184 -27.10 4.71 8.36
C GLY A 184 -28.54 5.13 8.71
N ALA A 185 -28.70 6.20 9.49
CA ALA A 185 -30.00 6.79 9.78
C ALA A 185 -30.70 7.25 8.50
N PHE A 186 -29.97 7.90 7.59
CA PHE A 186 -30.50 8.33 6.30
C PHE A 186 -30.93 7.15 5.42
N ALA A 187 -30.13 6.09 5.35
CA ALA A 187 -30.50 4.84 4.67
C ALA A 187 -31.80 4.24 5.25
N TRP A 188 -31.95 4.24 6.58
CA TRP A 188 -33.17 3.81 7.24
C TRP A 188 -34.37 4.71 6.93
N LEU A 189 -34.21 6.03 6.93
CA LEU A 189 -35.27 6.98 6.60
C LEU A 189 -35.78 6.79 5.16
N ILE A 190 -34.86 6.53 4.23
CA ILE A 190 -35.22 6.27 2.83
C ILE A 190 -35.92 4.92 2.69
N TYR A 191 -35.29 3.83 3.14
CA TYR A 191 -35.72 2.48 2.79
C TYR A 191 -36.52 1.76 3.89
N GLY A 192 -36.33 2.08 5.17
CA GLY A 192 -36.77 1.27 6.31
C GLY A 192 -38.29 0.99 6.36
N LYS A 193 -39.13 1.91 5.88
CA LYS A 193 -40.59 1.71 5.82
C LYS A 193 -41.09 0.97 4.57
N ARG A 194 -40.33 1.00 3.46
CA ARG A 194 -40.78 0.46 2.15
C ARG A 194 -40.09 -0.85 1.80
N ASP A 195 -38.80 -0.92 2.08
CA ASP A 195 -37.92 -2.04 1.80
C ASP A 195 -36.96 -2.19 2.98
N ARG A 196 -37.48 -2.77 4.06
CA ARG A 196 -36.74 -2.98 5.30
C ARG A 196 -35.48 -3.80 5.06
N MET A 197 -35.54 -4.78 4.16
CA MET A 197 -34.39 -5.65 3.88
C MET A 197 -33.27 -4.90 3.18
N ARG A 198 -33.59 -4.01 2.24
CA ARG A 198 -32.60 -3.13 1.63
C ARG A 198 -32.02 -2.13 2.63
N ALA A 199 -32.83 -1.58 3.54
CA ALA A 199 -32.34 -0.72 4.60
C ALA A 199 -31.33 -1.44 5.50
N ILE A 200 -31.65 -2.67 5.94
CA ILE A 200 -30.75 -3.51 6.75
C ILE A 200 -29.45 -3.80 5.99
N PHE A 201 -29.52 -4.15 4.70
CA PHE A 201 -28.34 -4.41 3.88
C PHE A 201 -27.39 -3.21 3.82
N LEU A 202 -27.91 -2.02 3.54
CA LEU A 202 -27.10 -0.80 3.49
C LEU A 202 -26.49 -0.48 4.87
N ILE A 203 -27.26 -0.65 5.95
CA ILE A 203 -26.78 -0.45 7.31
C ILE A 203 -25.66 -1.44 7.66
N ILE A 204 -25.76 -2.71 7.24
CA ILE A 204 -24.68 -3.70 7.44
C ILE A 204 -23.39 -3.23 6.77
N LEU A 205 -23.47 -2.78 5.52
CA LEU A 205 -22.30 -2.29 4.78
C LEU A 205 -21.66 -1.07 5.46
N ILE A 206 -22.46 -0.17 6.03
CA ILE A 206 -22.02 1.00 6.78
C ILE A 206 -21.41 0.58 8.13
N ALA A 207 -22.10 -0.26 8.89
CA ALA A 207 -21.72 -0.68 10.24
C ALA A 207 -20.47 -1.56 10.26
N ALA A 208 -20.16 -2.25 9.16
CA ALA A 208 -18.91 -3.00 9.03
C ALA A 208 -17.67 -2.10 9.17
N MET A 209 -17.77 -0.81 8.78
CA MET A 209 -16.64 0.14 8.82
C MET A 209 -16.15 0.44 10.25
N PRO A 210 -16.99 0.91 11.20
CA PRO A 210 -16.55 1.10 12.58
C PRO A 210 -16.12 -0.21 13.24
N VAL A 211 -16.61 -1.38 12.79
CA VAL A 211 -16.12 -2.67 13.30
C VAL A 211 -14.68 -2.94 12.89
N ILE A 212 -14.32 -2.75 11.62
CA ILE A 212 -12.94 -2.98 11.16
C ILE A 212 -11.95 -1.94 11.69
N TRP A 213 -12.39 -0.70 11.91
CA TRP A 213 -11.56 0.33 12.55
C TRP A 213 -11.22 0.02 14.00
N ASN A 214 -11.99 -0.89 14.60
CA ASN A 214 -11.80 -1.35 15.97
C ASN A 214 -11.49 -2.83 16.04
N VAL A 215 -10.94 -3.43 14.96
CA VAL A 215 -10.60 -4.86 14.92
C VAL A 215 -9.61 -5.23 16.04
N GLN A 216 -8.71 -4.31 16.39
CA GLN A 216 -7.76 -4.43 17.50
C GLN A 216 -8.41 -4.66 18.86
N LEU A 217 -9.67 -4.26 19.07
CA LEU A 217 -10.39 -4.59 20.30
C LEU A 217 -10.57 -6.09 20.48
N VAL A 218 -10.57 -6.86 19.38
CA VAL A 218 -10.67 -8.31 19.37
C VAL A 218 -9.29 -8.94 19.19
N THR A 219 -8.55 -8.53 18.15
CA THR A 219 -7.27 -9.13 17.75
C THR A 219 -6.09 -8.68 18.61
N GLY A 220 -6.18 -7.54 19.30
CA GLY A 220 -5.09 -6.92 20.05
C GLY A 220 -4.12 -6.08 19.19
N PHE A 221 -4.35 -6.02 17.88
CA PHE A 221 -3.55 -5.23 16.94
C PHE A 221 -4.34 -4.89 15.67
N VAL A 222 -3.92 -3.86 14.94
CA VAL A 222 -4.46 -3.49 13.63
C VAL A 222 -3.33 -3.26 12.62
N PRO A 223 -3.28 -4.05 11.52
CA PRO A 223 -2.27 -3.90 10.48
C PRO A 223 -2.61 -2.77 9.50
N ALA A 224 -1.63 -1.91 9.21
CA ALA A 224 -1.70 -0.77 8.31
C ALA A 224 -3.04 -0.02 8.41
N PRO A 225 -3.36 0.57 9.58
CA PRO A 225 -4.68 1.10 9.84
C PRO A 225 -5.05 2.31 8.95
N ASP A 226 -4.07 2.97 8.33
CA ASP A 226 -4.24 4.06 7.37
C ASP A 226 -4.87 3.58 6.04
N HIS A 227 -4.93 2.27 5.81
CA HIS A 227 -5.50 1.68 4.60
C HIS A 227 -7.00 1.44 4.67
N TRP A 228 -7.64 1.52 5.84
CA TRP A 228 -9.08 1.24 5.96
C TRP A 228 -9.99 2.14 5.10
N PRO A 229 -9.77 3.47 5.01
CA PRO A 229 -10.60 4.34 4.16
C PRO A 229 -10.58 3.93 2.68
N LYS A 230 -9.47 3.35 2.19
CA LYS A 230 -9.34 2.88 0.80
C LYS A 230 -10.32 1.73 0.52
N ALA A 231 -10.47 0.81 1.46
CA ALA A 231 -11.36 -0.35 1.33
C ALA A 231 -12.85 0.04 1.37
N THR A 232 -13.20 1.10 2.10
CA THR A 232 -14.60 1.49 2.34
C THR A 232 -15.12 2.49 1.31
N SER A 233 -14.25 3.29 0.69
CA SER A 233 -14.60 4.36 -0.25
C SER A 233 -15.56 3.92 -1.36
N VAL A 234 -15.32 2.75 -1.95
CA VAL A 234 -16.16 2.18 -3.02
C VAL A 234 -17.57 1.88 -2.51
N THR A 235 -17.67 1.27 -1.33
CA THR A 235 -18.97 0.96 -0.72
C THR A 235 -19.74 2.24 -0.41
N ILE A 236 -19.07 3.24 0.16
CA ILE A 236 -19.69 4.54 0.45
C ILE A 236 -20.22 5.17 -0.82
N PHE A 237 -19.42 5.16 -1.89
CA PHE A 237 -19.85 5.67 -3.19
C PHE A 237 -21.11 4.95 -3.67
N ILE A 238 -21.13 3.61 -3.68
CA ILE A 238 -22.31 2.83 -4.09
C ILE A 238 -23.53 3.19 -3.23
N ILE A 239 -23.38 3.23 -1.90
CA ILE A 239 -24.46 3.54 -0.95
C ILE A 239 -25.02 4.94 -1.20
N VAL A 240 -24.15 5.94 -1.29
CA VAL A 240 -24.53 7.33 -1.56
C VAL A 240 -25.22 7.44 -2.91
N SER A 241 -24.68 6.81 -3.96
CA SER A 241 -25.31 6.79 -5.29
C SER A 241 -26.71 6.17 -5.25
N LEU A 242 -26.89 5.05 -4.54
CA LEU A 242 -28.21 4.41 -4.40
C LEU A 242 -29.21 5.29 -3.63
N MET A 243 -28.76 6.01 -2.61
CA MET A 243 -29.63 6.92 -1.85
C MET A 243 -29.96 8.18 -2.64
N VAL A 244 -28.98 8.77 -3.33
CA VAL A 244 -29.19 9.93 -4.22
C VAL A 244 -30.15 9.55 -5.36
N PHE A 245 -29.97 8.38 -5.98
CA PHE A 245 -30.86 7.88 -7.02
C PHE A 245 -32.30 7.73 -6.51
N GLU A 246 -32.49 7.10 -5.36
CA GLU A 246 -33.81 6.88 -4.78
C GLU A 246 -34.48 8.20 -4.33
N LEU A 247 -33.70 9.14 -3.79
CA LEU A 247 -34.19 10.48 -3.47
C LEU A 247 -34.61 11.24 -4.74
N ALA A 248 -33.75 11.22 -5.76
CA ALA A 248 -34.01 11.81 -7.07
C ALA A 248 -35.28 11.25 -7.69
N ARG A 249 -35.45 9.92 -7.67
CA ARG A 249 -36.67 9.24 -8.14
C ARG A 249 -37.91 9.74 -7.40
N ARG A 250 -37.89 9.81 -6.07
CA ARG A 250 -39.03 10.29 -5.25
C ARG A 250 -39.40 11.74 -5.54
N ILE A 251 -38.40 12.61 -5.70
CA ILE A 251 -38.62 14.02 -6.05
C ILE A 251 -39.21 14.12 -7.46
N SER A 252 -38.69 13.32 -8.39
CA SER A 252 -39.12 13.27 -9.78
C SER A 252 -40.56 12.78 -9.94
N GLU A 253 -40.97 11.79 -9.14
CA GLU A 253 -42.35 11.29 -9.09
C GLU A 253 -43.35 12.34 -8.59
N ARG A 254 -42.90 13.28 -7.74
CA ARG A 254 -43.74 14.38 -7.24
C ARG A 254 -43.80 15.57 -8.19
N SER A 255 -42.79 15.78 -9.03
CA SER A 255 -42.70 16.95 -9.91
C SER A 255 -41.93 16.66 -11.19
N ARG A 256 -42.62 16.75 -12.33
CA ARG A 256 -42.02 16.64 -13.66
C ARG A 256 -40.91 17.67 -13.90
N ARG A 257 -41.06 18.90 -13.39
CA ARG A 257 -40.02 19.94 -13.49
C ARG A 257 -38.77 19.55 -12.73
N ALA A 258 -38.93 19.00 -11.52
CA ALA A 258 -37.81 18.52 -10.72
C ALA A 258 -37.13 17.31 -11.38
N ALA A 259 -37.89 16.40 -12.00
CA ALA A 259 -37.35 15.28 -12.76
C ALA A 259 -36.44 15.73 -13.90
N ILE A 260 -36.89 16.71 -14.69
CA ILE A 260 -36.11 17.30 -15.78
C ILE A 260 -34.84 17.97 -15.23
N LEU A 261 -34.97 18.79 -14.18
CA LEU A 261 -33.84 19.48 -13.58
C LEU A 261 -32.79 18.51 -13.03
N ILE A 262 -33.20 17.49 -12.27
CA ILE A 262 -32.28 16.49 -11.69
C ILE A 262 -31.59 15.71 -12.80
N THR A 263 -32.33 15.27 -13.82
CA THR A 263 -31.75 14.56 -14.96
C THR A 263 -30.73 15.43 -15.70
N ALA A 264 -31.06 16.70 -15.93
CA ALA A 264 -30.17 17.67 -16.56
C ALA A 264 -28.91 17.91 -15.72
N LEU A 265 -29.03 18.02 -14.39
CA LEU A 265 -27.89 18.18 -13.48
C LEU A 265 -26.98 16.95 -13.46
N ILE A 266 -27.56 15.74 -13.43
CA ILE A 266 -26.80 14.48 -13.51
C ILE A 266 -26.08 14.37 -14.85
N ALA A 267 -26.77 14.65 -15.96
CA ALA A 267 -26.19 14.63 -17.30
C ALA A 267 -25.07 15.66 -17.45
N LEU A 268 -25.29 16.90 -17.00
CA LEU A 268 -24.29 17.97 -17.02
C LEU A 268 -23.09 17.63 -16.14
N GLY A 269 -23.30 17.12 -14.92
CA GLY A 269 -22.23 16.68 -14.03
C GLY A 269 -21.42 15.54 -14.63
N SER A 270 -22.08 14.55 -15.23
CA SER A 270 -21.43 13.42 -15.91
C SER A 270 -20.61 13.90 -17.12
N LEU A 271 -21.18 14.79 -17.93
CA LEU A 271 -20.51 15.38 -19.07
C LEU A 271 -19.30 16.21 -18.63
N ALA A 272 -19.41 16.98 -17.54
CA ALA A 272 -18.30 17.75 -16.97
C ALA A 272 -17.16 16.82 -16.51
N VAL A 273 -17.46 15.69 -15.86
CA VAL A 273 -16.46 14.69 -15.47
C VAL A 273 -15.78 14.08 -16.68
N VAL A 274 -16.54 13.66 -17.70
CA VAL A 274 -15.97 13.08 -18.94
C VAL A 274 -15.12 14.10 -19.68
N ALA A 275 -15.62 15.33 -19.87
CA ALA A 275 -14.89 16.42 -20.50
C ALA A 275 -13.60 16.72 -19.74
N LYS A 276 -13.66 16.78 -18.41
CA LYS A 276 -12.49 16.97 -17.55
C LYS A 276 -11.43 15.88 -17.77
N LYS A 277 -11.84 14.61 -17.81
CA LYS A 277 -10.93 13.50 -18.08
C LYS A 277 -10.32 13.58 -19.48
N ALA A 278 -11.13 13.87 -20.50
CA ALA A 278 -10.67 14.01 -21.87
C ALA A 278 -9.65 15.16 -22.03
N VAL A 279 -9.93 16.32 -21.44
CA VAL A 279 -9.01 17.49 -21.45
C VAL A 279 -7.70 17.13 -20.76
N ASN A 280 -7.73 16.52 -19.57
CA ASN A 280 -6.51 16.13 -18.87
C ASN A 280 -5.66 15.14 -19.70
N VAL A 281 -6.27 14.11 -20.30
CA VAL A 281 -5.54 13.15 -21.16
C VAL A 281 -4.96 13.85 -22.39
N ALA A 282 -5.73 14.71 -23.05
CA ALA A 282 -5.27 15.44 -24.23
C ALA A 282 -4.10 16.39 -23.89
N MET A 283 -4.15 17.07 -22.74
CA MET A 283 -3.04 17.93 -22.30
C MET A 283 -1.79 17.14 -21.98
N LEU A 284 -1.92 16.01 -21.29
CA LEU A 284 -0.78 15.13 -21.00
C LEU A 284 -0.13 14.56 -22.27
N ALA A 285 -0.93 14.24 -23.29
CA ALA A 285 -0.42 13.73 -24.55
C ALA A 285 0.32 14.80 -25.38
N ARG A 286 -0.08 16.07 -25.28
CA ARG A 286 0.53 17.19 -26.04
C ARG A 286 1.76 17.78 -25.36
N GLU A 287 1.69 17.98 -24.05
CA GLU A 287 2.72 18.65 -23.27
C GLU A 287 2.96 17.85 -21.97
N PRO A 288 3.58 16.66 -22.07
CA PRO A 288 3.96 15.92 -20.87
C PRO A 288 4.86 16.79 -20.00
N GLN A 289 4.42 17.05 -18.76
CA GLN A 289 5.17 17.92 -17.86
C GLN A 289 6.56 17.31 -17.63
N GLN A 290 7.64 18.10 -17.73
CA GLN A 290 9.01 17.57 -17.69
C GLN A 290 9.29 16.78 -16.40
N TRP A 291 8.72 17.18 -15.27
CA TRP A 291 8.85 16.44 -14.02
C TRP A 291 8.18 15.05 -14.08
N ILE A 292 7.09 14.87 -14.86
CA ILE A 292 6.46 13.57 -15.12
C ILE A 292 7.43 12.71 -15.93
N ILE A 293 8.03 13.27 -16.97
CA ILE A 293 9.03 12.55 -17.78
C ILE A 293 10.19 12.10 -16.87
N ASN A 294 10.75 13.04 -16.09
CA ASN A 294 11.84 12.75 -15.18
C ASN A 294 11.43 11.71 -14.11
N LYS A 295 10.17 11.71 -13.67
CA LYS A 295 9.66 10.81 -12.62
C LYS A 295 9.20 9.44 -13.12
N HIS A 296 8.96 9.28 -14.41
CA HIS A 296 8.33 8.06 -14.93
C HIS A 296 9.12 7.39 -16.05
N PHE A 297 10.23 8.00 -16.48
CA PHE A 297 11.11 7.45 -17.50
C PHE A 297 12.54 7.41 -16.99
N PHE A 298 13.21 6.29 -17.23
CA PHE A 298 14.62 6.14 -16.91
C PHE A 298 15.51 6.76 -17.99
N PRO A 299 16.72 7.24 -17.63
CA PRO A 299 17.77 7.47 -18.61
C PRO A 299 17.98 6.22 -19.46
N LYS A 300 18.14 6.40 -20.77
CA LYS A 300 18.30 5.29 -21.73
C LYS A 300 19.45 4.36 -21.36
N ASP A 301 20.53 4.91 -20.84
CA ASP A 301 21.70 4.14 -20.43
C ASP A 301 21.42 3.23 -19.22
N ILE A 302 20.55 3.63 -18.29
CA ILE A 302 20.11 2.73 -17.20
C ILE A 302 19.27 1.59 -17.79
N ALA A 303 18.29 1.91 -18.64
CA ALA A 303 17.44 0.90 -19.27
C ALA A 303 18.24 -0.11 -20.12
N ALA A 304 19.20 0.38 -20.90
CA ALA A 304 20.11 -0.45 -21.70
C ALA A 304 20.94 -1.42 -20.83
N SER A 305 21.31 -1.02 -19.61
CA SER A 305 22.01 -1.92 -18.69
C SER A 305 21.14 -3.08 -18.21
N TRP A 306 19.83 -2.86 -18.03
CA TRP A 306 18.89 -3.90 -17.65
C TRP A 306 18.58 -4.85 -18.81
N GLU A 307 18.42 -4.31 -20.02
CA GLU A 307 18.32 -5.09 -21.25
C GLU A 307 19.54 -6.00 -21.41
N TRP A 308 20.75 -5.44 -21.23
CA TRP A 308 21.98 -6.21 -21.30
C TRP A 308 22.03 -7.35 -20.25
N ILE A 309 21.65 -7.08 -19.00
CA ILE A 309 21.57 -8.12 -17.95
C ILE A 309 20.68 -9.27 -18.40
N ASN A 310 19.48 -8.98 -18.92
CA ASN A 310 18.51 -9.99 -19.34
C ASN A 310 19.00 -10.81 -20.55
N GLU A 311 19.77 -10.20 -21.44
CA GLU A 311 20.29 -10.86 -22.64
C GLU A 311 21.56 -11.68 -22.39
N HIS A 312 22.39 -11.28 -21.43
CA HIS A 312 23.77 -11.81 -21.28
C HIS A 312 24.02 -12.58 -19.99
N ILE A 313 23.18 -12.41 -18.95
CA ILE A 313 23.34 -13.10 -17.68
C ILE A 313 22.21 -14.13 -17.52
N PRO A 314 22.49 -15.44 -17.65
CA PRO A 314 21.45 -16.46 -17.61
C PRO A 314 20.89 -16.68 -16.20
N GLY A 315 19.63 -17.10 -16.13
CA GLY A 315 18.98 -17.51 -14.90
C GLY A 315 18.57 -16.33 -14.02
N GLU A 316 18.76 -16.46 -12.71
CA GLU A 316 18.40 -15.46 -11.70
C GLU A 316 19.64 -14.99 -10.93
N PRO A 317 20.51 -14.18 -11.57
CA PRO A 317 21.82 -13.84 -11.03
C PRO A 317 21.70 -13.01 -9.75
N ARG A 318 22.62 -13.20 -8.81
CA ARG A 318 22.67 -12.40 -7.58
C ARG A 318 23.51 -11.16 -7.80
N ILE A 319 22.87 -10.00 -7.81
CA ILE A 319 23.53 -8.72 -8.12
C ILE A 319 23.55 -7.85 -6.86
N ILE A 320 24.75 -7.40 -6.46
CA ILE A 320 24.95 -6.48 -5.34
C ILE A 320 25.04 -5.04 -5.80
N SER A 321 24.41 -4.16 -5.03
CA SER A 321 24.40 -2.71 -5.15
C SER A 321 24.32 -2.13 -3.74
N SER A 322 24.89 -0.93 -3.52
CA SER A 322 24.71 -0.15 -2.28
C SER A 322 23.43 0.70 -2.26
N SER A 323 22.62 0.65 -3.32
CA SER A 323 21.35 1.37 -3.45
C SER A 323 20.14 0.44 -3.42
N PHE A 324 19.20 0.75 -2.51
CA PHE A 324 17.88 0.12 -2.52
C PHE A 324 17.07 0.46 -3.77
N LEU A 325 17.29 1.63 -4.37
CA LEU A 325 16.61 2.04 -5.59
C LEU A 325 17.05 1.18 -6.78
N THR A 326 18.36 0.95 -6.94
CA THR A 326 18.88 -0.03 -7.91
C THR A 326 18.31 -1.41 -7.64
N SER A 327 18.34 -1.85 -6.39
CA SER A 327 17.86 -3.18 -6.00
C SER A 327 16.38 -3.37 -6.33
N GLN A 328 15.55 -2.36 -6.07
CA GLN A 328 14.14 -2.34 -6.46
C GLN A 328 13.97 -2.51 -7.97
N TYR A 329 14.72 -1.74 -8.76
CA TYR A 329 14.57 -1.78 -10.21
C TYR A 329 15.14 -3.03 -10.85
N LEU A 330 16.22 -3.60 -10.29
CA LEU A 330 16.71 -4.91 -10.71
C LEU A 330 15.65 -5.98 -10.53
N ALA A 331 14.94 -6.01 -9.39
CA ALA A 331 13.86 -6.97 -9.15
C ALA A 331 12.65 -6.80 -10.08
N VAL A 332 12.41 -5.59 -10.62
CA VAL A 332 11.24 -5.28 -11.45
C VAL A 332 11.55 -5.43 -12.95
N TYR A 333 12.72 -5.02 -13.39
CA TYR A 333 13.08 -4.91 -14.82
C TYR A 333 14.03 -6.01 -15.31
N THR A 334 14.52 -6.88 -14.40
CA THR A 334 15.40 -7.99 -14.77
C THR A 334 15.02 -9.29 -14.07
N SER A 335 15.67 -10.40 -14.42
CA SER A 335 15.58 -11.66 -13.67
C SER A 335 16.49 -11.71 -12.43
N ALA A 336 17.27 -10.65 -12.17
CA ALA A 336 18.24 -10.64 -11.08
C ALA A 336 17.57 -10.76 -9.70
N ARG A 337 18.26 -11.42 -8.77
CA ARG A 337 17.96 -11.42 -7.34
C ARG A 337 18.84 -10.36 -6.67
N PRO A 338 18.29 -9.19 -6.29
CA PRO A 338 19.09 -8.16 -5.65
C PRO A 338 19.64 -8.64 -4.30
N TYR A 339 20.88 -8.27 -4.01
CA TYR A 339 21.51 -8.60 -2.73
C TYR A 339 20.85 -7.89 -1.54
N LEU A 340 20.37 -6.65 -1.75
CA LEU A 340 19.60 -5.87 -0.79
C LEU A 340 18.10 -6.04 -1.05
N PRO A 341 17.39 -6.90 -0.29
CA PRO A 341 15.96 -7.04 -0.45
C PRO A 341 15.22 -5.90 0.27
N GLN A 342 14.08 -5.48 -0.28
CA GLN A 342 13.21 -4.49 0.36
C GLN A 342 12.55 -5.08 1.61
N SER A 343 12.67 -4.37 2.73
CA SER A 343 12.24 -4.83 4.04
C SER A 343 10.74 -5.15 4.12
N ILE A 344 9.89 -4.37 3.44
CA ILE A 344 8.43 -4.51 3.45
C ILE A 344 7.91 -5.76 2.71
N ILE A 345 8.75 -6.38 1.86
CA ILE A 345 8.40 -7.61 1.10
C ILE A 345 9.35 -8.78 1.39
N SER A 346 10.31 -8.60 2.31
CA SER A 346 11.31 -9.60 2.64
C SER A 346 11.03 -10.26 3.99
N PRO A 347 10.90 -11.59 4.06
CA PRO A 347 10.73 -12.29 5.34
C PRO A 347 12.02 -12.38 6.16
N LEU A 348 13.16 -11.87 5.67
CA LEU A 348 14.45 -12.00 6.37
C LEU A 348 14.45 -11.27 7.72
N PRO A 349 15.15 -11.77 8.74
CA PRO A 349 15.36 -11.06 10.00
C PRO A 349 15.94 -9.66 9.78
N GLN A 350 15.58 -8.70 10.64
CA GLN A 350 16.04 -7.31 10.52
C GLN A 350 17.56 -7.20 10.61
N ASP A 351 18.19 -7.96 11.50
CA ASP A 351 19.65 -7.99 11.64
C ASP A 351 20.35 -8.48 10.36
N GLU A 352 19.72 -9.39 9.60
CA GLU A 352 20.25 -9.83 8.30
C GLU A 352 20.15 -8.72 7.25
N LEU A 353 19.03 -7.99 7.21
CA LEU A 353 18.86 -6.84 6.31
C LEU A 353 19.91 -5.76 6.59
N GLU A 354 20.13 -5.44 7.86
CA GLU A 354 21.16 -4.51 8.28
C GLU A 354 22.56 -5.02 7.93
N ALA A 355 22.88 -6.28 8.20
CA ALA A 355 24.18 -6.86 7.88
C ALA A 355 24.47 -6.80 6.37
N ARG A 356 23.48 -7.11 5.53
CA ARG A 356 23.58 -6.98 4.08
C ARG A 356 23.80 -5.52 3.66
N TYR A 357 23.04 -4.59 4.23
CA TYR A 357 23.20 -3.17 3.95
C TYR A 357 24.59 -2.66 4.33
N LEU A 358 25.06 -2.91 5.55
CA LEU A 358 26.40 -2.52 6.01
C LEU A 358 27.50 -3.14 5.13
N THR A 359 27.35 -4.41 4.76
CA THR A 359 28.28 -5.11 3.88
C THR A 359 28.33 -4.48 2.49
N ALA A 360 27.18 -4.21 1.87
CA ALA A 360 27.12 -3.55 0.58
C ALA A 360 27.75 -2.15 0.65
N SER A 361 27.40 -1.35 1.67
CA SER A 361 28.01 -0.04 1.88
C SER A 361 29.54 -0.12 2.03
N LYS A 362 30.07 -1.13 2.74
CA LYS A 362 31.51 -1.30 2.96
C LYS A 362 32.24 -1.67 1.66
N LEU A 363 31.69 -2.61 0.90
CA LEU A 363 32.25 -3.03 -0.39
C LEU A 363 32.22 -1.91 -1.44
N PHE A 364 31.25 -0.99 -1.35
CA PHE A 364 31.16 0.19 -2.20
C PHE A 364 31.91 1.41 -1.64
N ALA A 365 32.76 1.22 -0.61
CA ALA A 365 33.58 2.27 0.00
C ALA A 365 32.77 3.51 0.42
N VAL A 366 31.56 3.32 0.95
CA VAL A 366 30.74 4.41 1.50
C VAL A 366 31.45 5.00 2.72
N ALA A 367 31.65 6.31 2.76
CA ALA A 367 32.28 6.95 3.91
C ALA A 367 31.37 6.83 5.17
N PRO A 368 31.92 6.68 6.38
CA PRO A 368 31.13 6.61 7.61
C PRO A 368 30.16 7.79 7.78
N GLU A 369 30.57 8.99 7.37
CA GLU A 369 29.74 10.20 7.42
C GLU A 369 28.56 10.11 6.44
N THR A 370 28.78 9.55 5.25
CA THR A 370 27.72 9.30 4.27
C THR A 370 26.75 8.24 4.77
N LEU A 371 27.25 7.16 5.38
CA LEU A 371 26.40 6.14 6.01
C LEU A 371 25.55 6.74 7.14
N ALA A 372 26.13 7.59 7.98
CA ALA A 372 25.40 8.27 9.04
C ALA A 372 24.28 9.16 8.48
N ALA A 373 24.56 9.92 7.42
CA ALA A 373 23.56 10.76 6.74
C ALA A 373 22.45 9.91 6.09
N GLN A 374 22.80 8.77 5.48
CA GLN A 374 21.84 7.81 4.94
C GLN A 374 20.90 7.25 6.02
N LEU A 375 21.45 6.80 7.15
CA LEU A 375 20.66 6.28 8.28
C LEU A 375 19.77 7.35 8.93
N ALA A 376 20.14 8.63 8.80
CA ALA A 376 19.33 9.77 9.23
C ALA A 376 18.31 10.22 8.16
N SER A 377 18.31 9.63 6.96
CA SER A 377 17.51 10.09 5.81
C SER A 377 17.75 11.56 5.43
N GLU A 378 18.98 12.04 5.64
CA GLU A 378 19.40 13.41 5.38
C GLU A 378 20.22 13.47 4.09
N PRO A 379 19.65 13.96 2.96
CA PRO A 379 20.42 14.14 1.75
C PRO A 379 21.45 15.29 1.91
N PRO A 380 22.60 15.23 1.22
CA PRO A 380 23.61 16.29 1.28
C PRO A 380 23.03 17.65 0.88
N ALA A 381 23.36 18.70 1.65
CA ALA A 381 22.85 20.07 1.44
C ALA A 381 23.27 20.69 0.10
N ILE A 382 24.37 20.21 -0.50
CA ILE A 382 24.89 20.73 -1.77
C ILE A 382 23.96 20.28 -2.90
N ALA A 383 23.51 21.22 -3.75
CA ALA A 383 22.72 20.90 -4.93
C ALA A 383 23.53 20.04 -5.90
N CYS A 384 22.98 18.90 -6.33
CA CYS A 384 23.59 18.02 -7.32
C CYS A 384 22.84 18.19 -8.65
N VAL A 385 23.58 18.41 -9.73
CA VAL A 385 23.03 18.67 -11.07
C VAL A 385 23.46 17.58 -12.04
N GLY A 386 22.54 17.13 -12.89
CA GLY A 386 22.82 16.18 -13.97
C GLY A 386 22.33 14.75 -13.69
N PRO A 387 22.60 13.81 -14.62
CA PRO A 387 22.09 12.43 -14.56
C PRO A 387 22.63 11.64 -13.35
N LEU A 388 23.79 12.02 -12.81
CA LEU A 388 24.37 11.45 -11.58
C LEU A 388 23.53 11.75 -10.32
N CYS A 389 22.66 12.76 -10.39
CA CYS A 389 21.82 13.22 -9.28
C CYS A 389 20.35 12.79 -9.46
N TYR A 390 20.09 11.97 -10.48
CA TYR A 390 18.77 11.43 -10.76
C TYR A 390 18.26 10.67 -9.53
N TYR A 391 17.11 11.09 -9.00
CA TYR A 391 16.53 10.58 -7.76
C TYR A 391 17.41 10.64 -6.51
N ARG A 392 18.39 11.54 -6.43
CA ARG A 392 19.28 11.60 -5.25
C ARG A 392 18.52 11.70 -3.93
N ASP A 393 17.60 12.66 -3.81
CA ASP A 393 16.83 12.84 -2.58
C ASP A 393 15.96 11.61 -2.28
N GLU A 394 15.43 10.92 -3.30
CA GLU A 394 14.66 9.69 -3.10
C GLU A 394 15.56 8.53 -2.67
N ASN A 395 16.76 8.40 -3.23
CA ASN A 395 17.73 7.35 -2.90
C ASN A 395 18.24 7.47 -1.44
N PHE A 396 18.36 8.70 -0.91
CA PHE A 396 18.64 8.93 0.52
C PHE A 396 17.39 8.73 1.39
N ARG A 397 16.26 9.38 1.05
CA ARG A 397 15.06 9.38 1.91
C ARG A 397 14.36 8.03 1.97
N LYS A 398 14.37 7.26 0.89
CA LYS A 398 13.74 5.93 0.86
C LYS A 398 14.56 4.88 1.59
N LEU A 399 15.82 5.16 1.92
CA LEU A 399 16.69 4.14 2.52
C LEU A 399 16.14 3.60 3.83
N THR A 400 15.70 4.47 4.74
CA THR A 400 15.09 4.02 6.00
C THR A 400 13.76 3.32 5.78
N ASP A 401 12.98 3.74 4.79
CA ASP A 401 11.72 3.08 4.42
C ASP A 401 11.97 1.68 3.83
N ASP A 402 12.98 1.54 2.98
CA ASP A 402 13.35 0.29 2.33
C ASP A 402 14.08 -0.67 3.29
N LEU A 403 14.81 -0.16 4.29
CA LEU A 403 15.52 -0.97 5.28
C LEU A 403 14.67 -1.33 6.50
N TYR A 404 13.82 -0.42 6.98
CA TYR A 404 13.05 -0.60 8.23
C TYR A 404 11.54 -0.49 8.05
N ALA A 405 11.04 0.17 7.01
CA ALA A 405 9.63 0.50 6.87
C ALA A 405 9.05 1.08 8.18
N CYS A 406 8.18 0.34 8.87
CA CYS A 406 7.55 0.74 10.13
C CYS A 406 8.11 0.01 11.36
N TYR A 407 9.27 -0.66 11.27
CA TYR A 407 9.82 -1.53 12.32
C TYR A 407 9.89 -0.90 13.73
N PHE A 408 10.22 0.38 13.81
CA PHE A 408 10.35 1.11 15.07
C PHE A 408 9.07 1.86 15.50
N SER A 409 8.04 1.86 14.67
CA SER A 409 6.76 2.51 14.98
C SER A 409 5.95 1.61 15.89
N ARG A 410 5.94 1.91 17.19
CA ARG A 410 5.27 1.11 18.21
C ARG A 410 4.19 1.91 18.93
N GLY A 411 3.33 1.18 19.64
CA GLY A 411 2.34 1.77 20.54
C GLY A 411 0.91 1.51 20.09
N ALA A 412 -0.01 2.09 20.85
CA ALA A 412 -1.43 1.94 20.62
C ALA A 412 -1.86 2.61 19.31
N VAL A 413 -2.95 2.18 18.67
CA VAL A 413 -3.38 2.72 17.36
C VAL A 413 -3.41 4.25 17.30
N ASN A 414 -3.88 4.94 18.34
CA ASN A 414 -3.92 6.39 18.36
C ASN A 414 -2.53 7.04 18.48
N GLU A 415 -1.58 6.37 19.14
CA GLU A 415 -0.18 6.80 19.25
C GLU A 415 0.58 6.53 17.95
N TYR A 416 0.42 5.33 17.39
CA TYR A 416 0.99 4.90 16.13
C TYR A 416 0.74 5.92 15.01
N PHE A 417 -0.51 6.38 14.86
CA PHE A 417 -0.87 7.42 13.86
C PHE A 417 -0.21 8.78 14.07
N ARG A 418 0.19 9.10 15.30
CA ARG A 418 0.89 10.37 15.60
C ARG A 418 2.37 10.27 15.28
N GLN A 419 2.98 9.11 15.50
CA GLN A 419 4.41 8.90 15.29
C GLN A 419 4.77 8.74 13.80
N GLY A 420 3.94 8.01 13.04
CA GLY A 420 4.24 7.65 11.65
C GLY A 420 5.34 6.59 11.50
N CYS A 421 5.66 6.22 10.26
CA CYS A 421 6.75 5.28 9.92
C CYS A 421 8.07 5.98 9.59
N GLY A 422 9.16 5.20 9.50
CA GLY A 422 10.43 5.64 8.94
C GLY A 422 11.41 6.32 9.90
N ARG A 423 11.10 6.43 11.21
CA ARG A 423 12.04 6.96 12.21
C ARG A 423 12.91 5.85 12.79
N VAL A 424 14.22 5.93 12.57
CA VAL A 424 15.21 5.04 13.19
C VAL A 424 15.72 5.70 14.48
N PRO A 425 15.63 5.04 15.64
CA PRO A 425 16.18 5.55 16.90
C PRO A 425 17.67 5.90 16.83
N ASP A 426 18.08 6.97 17.51
CA ASP A 426 19.45 7.50 17.46
C ASP A 426 20.48 6.46 17.96
N ASP A 427 20.14 5.73 19.03
CA ASP A 427 20.95 4.65 19.60
C ASP A 427 21.17 3.50 18.62
N ARG A 428 20.16 3.14 17.83
CA ARG A 428 20.29 2.14 16.77
C ARG A 428 21.16 2.64 15.63
N ARG A 429 21.06 3.92 15.24
CA ARG A 429 21.96 4.50 14.21
C ARG A 429 23.42 4.47 14.66
N GLU A 430 23.69 4.87 15.90
CA GLU A 430 25.04 4.84 16.46
C GLU A 430 25.62 3.42 16.54
N GLU A 431 24.80 2.44 16.90
CA GLU A 431 25.21 1.03 16.95
C GLU A 431 25.60 0.49 15.56
N LEU A 432 24.84 0.83 14.52
CA LEU A 432 25.15 0.45 13.14
C LEU A 432 26.43 1.10 12.63
N ILE A 433 26.67 2.37 12.95
CA ILE A 433 27.90 3.07 12.59
C ILE A 433 29.12 2.37 13.24
N ARG A 434 29.03 2.03 14.53
CA ARG A 434 30.11 1.28 15.22
C ARG A 434 30.36 -0.10 14.60
N ARG A 435 29.29 -0.83 14.25
CA ARG A 435 29.39 -2.10 13.52
C ARG A 435 30.06 -1.92 12.17
N TYR A 436 29.72 -0.86 11.44
CA TYR A 436 30.28 -0.56 10.14
C TYR A 436 31.78 -0.25 10.17
N GLU A 437 32.24 0.51 11.16
CA GLU A 437 33.65 0.87 11.32
C GLU A 437 34.54 -0.36 11.49
N THR A 438 34.07 -1.33 12.29
CA THR A 438 34.79 -2.56 12.60
C THR A 438 34.63 -3.66 11.54
N LEU A 439 33.62 -3.54 10.67
CA LEU A 439 33.33 -4.52 9.63
C LEU A 439 34.50 -4.67 8.65
N GLN A 440 35.01 -5.89 8.52
CA GLN A 440 35.98 -6.29 7.50
C GLN A 440 35.30 -7.28 6.58
N VAL A 441 35.24 -6.96 5.28
CA VAL A 441 34.54 -7.78 4.29
C VAL A 441 35.20 -7.66 2.93
N GLN A 442 35.18 -8.75 2.17
CA GLN A 442 35.67 -8.85 0.80
C GLN A 442 34.58 -9.44 -0.11
N TRP A 443 34.76 -9.32 -1.43
CA TRP A 443 33.80 -9.84 -2.40
C TRP A 443 33.58 -11.36 -2.30
N SER A 444 34.57 -12.11 -1.80
CA SER A 444 34.46 -13.55 -1.55
C SER A 444 33.53 -13.92 -0.39
N ASP A 445 33.23 -12.98 0.50
CA ASP A 445 32.43 -13.22 1.71
C ASP A 445 30.93 -13.06 1.43
N VAL A 446 30.58 -12.43 0.29
CA VAL A 446 29.18 -12.19 -0.09
C VAL A 446 28.70 -13.21 -1.11
N ALA A 447 27.45 -13.61 -0.93
CA ALA A 447 26.75 -14.52 -1.81
C ALA A 447 26.20 -13.79 -3.06
N ALA A 448 27.00 -12.92 -3.68
CA ALA A 448 26.70 -12.18 -4.91
C ALA A 448 27.60 -12.64 -6.06
N GLU A 449 27.12 -12.54 -7.29
CA GLU A 449 27.83 -12.97 -8.50
C GLU A 449 28.27 -11.77 -9.34
N TYR A 450 27.54 -10.66 -9.26
CA TYR A 450 27.82 -9.44 -10.01
C TYR A 450 27.65 -8.21 -9.14
N VAL A 451 28.37 -7.14 -9.47
CA VAL A 451 28.29 -5.82 -8.88
C VAL A 451 27.68 -4.87 -9.91
N TYR A 452 26.58 -4.21 -9.55
CA TYR A 452 25.99 -3.13 -10.34
C TYR A 452 26.47 -1.79 -9.79
N TYR A 453 27.10 -0.97 -10.62
CA TYR A 453 27.64 0.32 -10.24
C TYR A 453 27.18 1.40 -11.22
N GLY A 454 26.21 2.19 -10.82
CA GLY A 454 25.60 3.22 -11.64
C GLY A 454 25.42 4.56 -10.89
N PRO A 455 24.51 5.43 -11.38
CA PRO A 455 24.31 6.76 -10.83
C PRO A 455 23.91 6.78 -9.36
N TRP A 456 23.20 5.76 -8.88
CA TRP A 456 22.69 5.71 -7.52
C TRP A 456 23.72 5.24 -6.50
N GLU A 457 24.63 4.35 -6.89
CA GLU A 457 25.76 3.93 -6.05
C GLU A 457 26.81 5.04 -5.94
N LEU A 458 27.05 5.77 -7.05
CA LEU A 458 27.94 6.93 -7.12
C LEU A 458 27.56 8.06 -6.15
N GLN A 459 26.31 8.10 -5.70
CA GLN A 459 25.84 9.06 -4.71
C GLN A 459 26.34 8.75 -3.30
N PHE A 460 26.80 7.52 -3.04
CA PHE A 460 27.17 7.05 -1.70
C PHE A 460 28.67 6.81 -1.55
N GLY A 461 29.31 6.27 -2.60
CA GLY A 461 30.73 5.98 -2.63
C GLY A 461 31.28 6.08 -4.04
N ASN A 462 32.59 6.29 -4.16
CA ASN A 462 33.28 6.32 -5.46
C ASN A 462 34.50 5.37 -5.48
N PRO A 463 34.30 4.06 -5.29
CA PRO A 463 35.38 3.08 -5.35
C PRO A 463 35.93 2.93 -6.77
N ASP A 464 37.24 2.67 -6.88
CA ASP A 464 37.88 2.32 -8.14
C ASP A 464 37.82 0.80 -8.37
N PHE A 465 36.63 0.31 -8.74
CA PHE A 465 36.40 -1.12 -9.01
C PHE A 465 37.22 -1.67 -10.18
N ASP A 466 37.70 -0.80 -11.08
CA ASP A 466 38.56 -1.22 -12.20
C ASP A 466 39.94 -1.69 -11.73
N ARG A 467 40.35 -1.34 -10.49
CA ARG A 467 41.59 -1.80 -9.86
C ARG A 467 41.40 -2.98 -8.91
N ASP A 468 40.17 -3.41 -8.65
CA ASP A 468 39.90 -4.51 -7.73
C ASP A 468 40.14 -5.86 -8.44
N PRO A 469 41.13 -6.67 -8.01
CA PRO A 469 41.44 -7.93 -8.68
C PRO A 469 40.35 -9.00 -8.53
N ALA A 470 39.41 -8.84 -7.60
CA ALA A 470 38.27 -9.74 -7.44
C ALA A 470 37.10 -9.40 -8.38
N LEU A 471 37.21 -8.32 -9.17
CA LEU A 471 36.17 -7.86 -10.08
C LEU A 471 36.65 -7.88 -11.53
N ARG A 472 35.80 -8.41 -12.41
CA ARG A 472 36.00 -8.35 -13.85
C ARG A 472 34.88 -7.56 -14.48
N ARG A 473 35.18 -6.41 -15.11
CA ARG A 473 34.17 -5.62 -15.82
C ARG A 473 33.62 -6.43 -17.00
N VAL A 474 32.29 -6.53 -17.08
CA VAL A 474 31.57 -7.28 -18.13
C VAL A 474 30.64 -6.39 -18.96
N TYR A 475 30.28 -5.22 -18.45
CA TYR A 475 29.49 -4.21 -19.15
C TYR A 475 29.90 -2.80 -18.72
N GLU A 476 29.83 -1.87 -19.66
CA GLU A 476 30.05 -0.45 -19.43
C GLU A 476 29.27 0.37 -20.44
N ASN A 477 28.63 1.42 -19.97
CA ASN A 477 28.13 2.51 -20.77
C ASN A 477 28.47 3.85 -20.06
N PRO A 478 28.03 5.02 -20.56
CA PRO A 478 28.43 6.31 -20.00
C PRO A 478 28.14 6.51 -18.50
N ILE A 479 27.19 5.79 -17.92
CA ILE A 479 26.76 6.01 -16.52
C ILE A 479 26.63 4.73 -15.67
N VAL A 480 26.73 3.54 -16.26
CA VAL A 480 26.63 2.24 -15.58
C VAL A 480 27.80 1.35 -15.95
N LYS A 481 28.39 0.72 -14.94
CA LYS A 481 29.35 -0.38 -15.06
C LYS A 481 28.81 -1.61 -14.33
N ILE A 482 28.99 -2.79 -14.92
CA ILE A 482 28.67 -4.06 -14.25
C ILE A 482 29.94 -4.90 -14.22
N TYR A 483 30.22 -5.45 -13.04
CA TYR A 483 31.37 -6.32 -12.79
C TYR A 483 30.89 -7.70 -12.41
N GLN A 484 31.58 -8.73 -12.86
CA GLN A 484 31.46 -10.08 -12.35
C GLN A 484 32.44 -10.26 -11.19
N ILE A 485 31.97 -10.84 -10.09
CA ILE A 485 32.81 -11.24 -8.98
C ILE A 485 33.56 -12.51 -9.40
N VAL A 486 34.85 -12.36 -9.68
CA VAL A 486 35.75 -13.48 -9.92
C VAL A 486 36.28 -13.91 -8.55
N ALA A 487 35.78 -15.03 -8.04
CA ALA A 487 36.31 -15.61 -6.81
C ALA A 487 37.84 -15.61 -6.88
N PRO A 488 38.56 -15.14 -5.84
CA PRO A 488 40.01 -15.21 -5.85
C PRO A 488 40.38 -16.68 -6.09
N ALA A 489 41.35 -16.93 -6.97
CA ALA A 489 41.99 -18.25 -7.07
C ALA A 489 42.27 -18.69 -5.62
N PRO A 490 41.84 -19.90 -5.21
CA PRO A 490 41.94 -20.30 -3.82
C PRO A 490 43.37 -20.06 -3.38
N ARG A 491 43.58 -19.13 -2.43
CA ARG A 491 44.85 -19.08 -1.70
C ARG A 491 45.01 -20.48 -1.17
N GLU A 492 46.03 -21.19 -1.65
CA GLU A 492 46.45 -22.45 -1.05
C GLU A 492 46.41 -22.24 0.46
N ARG A 493 45.39 -22.81 1.11
CA ARG A 493 45.42 -22.94 2.55
C ARG A 493 46.63 -23.83 2.76
N ALA A 494 47.75 -23.22 3.13
CA ALA A 494 48.90 -23.93 3.62
C ALA A 494 48.34 -24.92 4.62
N ALA A 495 48.44 -26.20 4.26
CA ALA A 495 47.93 -27.28 5.05
C ALA A 495 48.63 -27.22 6.40
N SER A 496 47.98 -26.65 7.40
CA SER A 496 48.24 -27.04 8.78
C SER A 496 47.66 -28.45 8.90
N LEU A 497 48.55 -29.40 8.59
CA LEU A 497 48.49 -30.84 8.87
C LEU A 497 48.10 -31.12 10.35
N PRO A 498 47.66 -32.35 10.63
CA PRO A 498 46.41 -32.69 11.33
C PRO A 498 46.35 -32.39 12.83
#